data_AF-A0AAV5TV73-F1
#
_entry.id   AF-A0AAV5TV73-F1
#
_cell.length_a   1.000
_cell.length_b   1.000
_cell.length_c   1.000
_cell.angle_alpha   90.00
_cell.angle_beta   90.00
_cell.angle_gamma   90.00
#
_symmetry.space_group_name_H-M   'P 1'
#
loop_
_entity.id
_entity.type
_entity.pdbx_description
1 polymer ?
#
loop_
_entity_poly.entity_id
_entity_poly.type
_entity_poly.pdbx_seq_one_letter_code
_entity_poly.pdbx_strand_id
1 'polypeptide(L)'
;KDIRKEHRASEDEIEKPKTVAPTNFLDHESYRIDDYSNSESTTLLRMKRAYGMLCLMRKSGEMGTCSPKTFDLLQRGIIKFRPLTYATDVPTHRITYAGLQDFFRFSFDDFMNLPNETQRNIIFRNYTLLSITDNLYRSVHHFPDDDTTMPTYTTTLSPDRLDDYLIDCPVGINKDEAAAEIIKNMTRNVIAMKAHFKRVQLTSEEFLALLGLGLWNDHSATDDDMAEIVRRNRSLIMAELHKYYAAGGRADYADRLGDVLCLLVNIEEAAAMQKEDENVYLLMNMFEDYFTIIDRTNWPR
;
A
#
# COMPACT_ATOMS: atom_id res chain seq x y z
N LYS A 1 55.61 41.33 -27.31
CA LYS A 1 55.10 41.06 -25.95
C LYS A 1 53.58 40.90 -26.07
N ASP A 2 53.11 39.95 -26.86
CA ASP A 2 52.95 38.53 -26.50
C ASP A 2 52.25 38.36 -25.16
N ILE A 3 50.99 37.89 -25.22
CA ILE A 3 50.49 36.66 -24.59
C ILE A 3 49.11 36.39 -25.20
N ARG A 4 49.06 35.45 -26.15
CA ARG A 4 47.86 34.72 -26.58
C ARG A 4 47.64 33.61 -25.55
N LYS A 5 46.54 33.65 -24.79
CA LYS A 5 46.10 32.53 -23.96
C LYS A 5 45.01 31.76 -24.70
N GLU A 6 45.39 30.58 -25.17
CA GLU A 6 44.48 29.55 -25.66
C GLU A 6 43.66 28.99 -24.50
N HIS A 7 42.33 29.01 -24.62
CA HIS A 7 41.42 28.19 -23.83
C HIS A 7 41.00 27.02 -24.71
N ARG A 8 41.62 25.86 -24.49
CA ARG A 8 41.12 24.57 -24.96
C ARG A 8 39.98 24.15 -24.03
N ALA A 9 38.77 24.10 -24.55
CA ALA A 9 37.66 23.41 -23.93
C ALA A 9 38.00 21.91 -23.85
N SER A 10 37.93 21.34 -22.65
CA SER A 10 38.00 19.89 -22.45
C SER A 10 36.71 19.27 -22.96
N GLU A 11 36.85 18.33 -23.89
CA GLU A 11 35.75 17.54 -24.44
C GLU A 11 35.04 16.78 -23.32
N ASP A 12 33.71 16.81 -23.41
CA ASP A 12 32.75 16.16 -22.52
C ASP A 12 33.06 14.67 -22.31
N GLU A 13 33.39 14.30 -21.07
CA GLU A 13 33.24 12.92 -20.60
C GLU A 13 31.73 12.62 -20.56
N ILE A 14 31.23 11.96 -21.61
CA ILE A 14 29.92 11.34 -21.62
C ILE A 14 29.91 10.25 -20.54
N GLU A 15 29.42 10.61 -19.36
CA GLU A 15 29.26 9.71 -18.22
C GLU A 15 28.36 8.55 -18.66
N LYS A 16 28.94 7.35 -18.79
CA LYS A 16 28.19 6.14 -19.17
C LYS A 16 27.05 5.93 -18.17
N PRO A 17 25.82 5.63 -18.63
CA PRO A 17 24.69 5.41 -17.75
C PRO A 17 25.05 4.30 -16.76
N LYS A 18 25.10 4.66 -15.47
CA LYS A 18 25.29 3.72 -14.37
C LYS A 18 24.19 2.67 -14.47
N THR A 19 24.57 1.41 -14.61
CA THR A 19 23.69 0.26 -14.53
C THR A 19 22.99 0.30 -13.18
N VAL A 20 21.73 0.71 -13.17
CA VAL A 20 20.89 0.74 -11.97
C VAL A 20 20.67 -0.71 -11.54
N ALA A 21 21.06 -1.04 -10.31
CA ALA A 21 20.82 -2.37 -9.75
C ALA A 21 19.32 -2.70 -9.83
N PRO A 22 18.95 -3.96 -10.15
CA PRO A 22 17.55 -4.36 -10.22
C PRO A 22 16.86 -4.04 -8.90
N THR A 23 15.79 -3.23 -8.96
CA THR A 23 15.03 -2.83 -7.78
C THR A 23 14.13 -3.99 -7.36
N ASN A 24 14.13 -4.36 -6.08
CA ASN A 24 13.18 -5.33 -5.50
C ASN A 24 11.73 -4.82 -5.44
N PHE A 25 11.46 -3.63 -5.97
CA PHE A 25 10.16 -3.01 -6.00
C PHE A 25 9.32 -3.58 -7.15
N LEU A 26 8.05 -3.84 -6.89
CA LEU A 26 7.06 -4.23 -7.91
C LEU A 26 6.86 -3.11 -8.94
N ASP A 27 7.53 -3.25 -10.08
CA ASP A 27 7.27 -2.43 -11.25
C ASP A 27 5.92 -2.81 -11.88
N HIS A 28 4.92 -2.00 -11.57
CA HIS A 28 3.56 -2.13 -12.05
C HIS A 28 3.35 -1.48 -13.43
N GLU A 29 4.32 -0.71 -13.95
CA GLU A 29 4.24 -0.08 -15.28
C GLU A 29 4.74 -1.01 -16.38
N SER A 30 5.63 -1.94 -16.05
CA SER A 30 6.15 -2.93 -17.01
C SER A 30 5.20 -4.09 -17.34
N TYR A 31 4.10 -4.26 -16.59
CA TYR A 31 3.27 -5.46 -16.70
C TYR A 31 2.36 -5.41 -17.93
N ARG A 32 2.61 -6.29 -18.91
CA ARG A 32 1.76 -6.46 -20.09
C ARG A 32 0.66 -7.48 -19.80
N ILE A 33 -0.55 -7.13 -20.20
CA ILE A 33 -1.79 -7.93 -20.05
C ILE A 33 -1.77 -9.20 -20.92
N ASP A 34 -0.75 -9.45 -21.74
CA ASP A 34 -0.84 -10.49 -22.78
C ASP A 34 -0.69 -11.96 -22.27
N ASP A 35 -0.43 -12.20 -20.98
CA ASP A 35 -0.07 -13.53 -20.42
C ASP A 35 -1.17 -14.26 -19.60
N TYR A 36 -2.45 -13.89 -19.74
CA TYR A 36 -3.54 -14.48 -18.93
C TYR A 36 -3.95 -15.92 -19.29
N SER A 37 -3.40 -16.54 -20.36
CA SER A 37 -3.98 -17.77 -20.92
C SER A 37 -3.54 -19.10 -20.30
N ASN A 38 -2.78 -19.12 -19.20
CA ASN A 38 -2.34 -20.39 -18.59
C ASN A 38 -3.12 -20.72 -17.31
N SER A 39 -3.89 -21.82 -17.34
CA SER A 39 -4.65 -22.39 -16.22
C SER A 39 -3.78 -22.95 -15.08
N GLU A 40 -2.46 -22.88 -15.19
CA GLU A 40 -1.49 -23.38 -14.19
C GLU A 40 -0.77 -22.26 -13.42
N SER A 41 -1.25 -21.02 -13.48
CA SER A 41 -0.63 -19.92 -12.74
C SER A 41 -0.75 -20.11 -11.23
N THR A 42 0.37 -20.06 -10.52
CA THR A 42 0.42 -20.07 -9.04
C THR A 42 -0.36 -18.90 -8.44
N THR A 43 -0.84 -19.04 -7.21
CA THR A 43 -1.56 -17.99 -6.49
C THR A 43 -0.74 -16.71 -6.36
N LEU A 44 0.55 -16.79 -6.00
CA LEU A 44 1.44 -15.64 -5.92
C LEU A 44 1.63 -14.95 -7.27
N LEU A 45 1.65 -15.71 -8.38
CA LEU A 45 1.71 -15.11 -9.72
C LEU A 45 0.40 -14.38 -10.04
N ARG A 46 -0.76 -14.97 -9.73
CA ARG A 46 -2.06 -14.30 -9.88
C ARG A 46 -2.15 -13.03 -9.04
N MET A 47 -1.69 -13.08 -7.79
CA MET A 47 -1.59 -11.91 -6.91
C MET A 47 -0.69 -10.85 -7.52
N LYS A 48 0.47 -11.21 -8.07
CA LYS A 48 1.38 -10.25 -8.73
C LYS A 48 0.69 -9.52 -9.88
N ARG A 49 -0.06 -10.24 -10.71
CA ARG A 49 -0.86 -9.70 -11.82
C ARG A 49 -1.96 -8.76 -11.32
N ALA A 50 -2.75 -9.26 -10.38
CA ALA A 50 -3.86 -8.53 -9.80
C ALA A 50 -3.38 -7.25 -9.06
N TYR A 51 -2.21 -7.29 -8.43
CA TYR A 51 -1.62 -6.14 -7.76
C TYR A 51 -1.19 -5.07 -8.76
N GLY A 52 -0.61 -5.45 -9.91
CA GLY A 52 -0.34 -4.51 -11.00
C GLY A 52 -1.62 -3.80 -11.49
N MET A 53 -2.71 -4.55 -11.64
CA MET A 53 -4.03 -3.98 -11.98
C MET A 53 -4.55 -3.05 -10.88
N LEU A 54 -4.43 -3.42 -9.61
CA LEU A 54 -4.79 -2.59 -8.46
C LEU A 54 -4.04 -1.26 -8.49
N CYS A 55 -2.73 -1.29 -8.71
CA CYS A 55 -1.89 -0.10 -8.84
C CYS A 55 -2.37 0.82 -9.97
N LEU A 56 -2.61 0.28 -11.17
CA LEU A 56 -3.07 1.06 -12.32
C LEU A 56 -4.46 1.67 -12.10
N MET A 57 -5.38 0.88 -11.53
CA MET A 57 -6.73 1.32 -11.22
C MET A 57 -6.71 2.45 -10.18
N ARG A 58 -5.91 2.32 -9.12
CA ARG A 58 -5.73 3.37 -8.11
C ARG A 58 -5.08 4.61 -8.71
N LYS A 59 -4.01 4.47 -9.51
CA LYS A 59 -3.39 5.61 -10.23
C LYS A 59 -4.44 6.41 -11.00
N SER A 60 -5.24 5.71 -11.81
CA SER A 60 -6.25 6.34 -12.66
C SER A 60 -7.39 6.96 -11.85
N GLY A 61 -7.91 6.23 -10.86
CA GLY A 61 -9.00 6.70 -10.00
C GLY A 61 -8.59 7.91 -9.15
N GLU A 62 -7.41 7.89 -8.56
CA GLU A 62 -6.90 8.99 -7.72
C GLU A 62 -6.47 10.20 -8.56
N MET A 63 -5.99 9.99 -9.79
CA MET A 63 -5.82 11.10 -10.74
C MET A 63 -7.15 11.80 -11.03
N GLY A 64 -8.25 11.06 -11.09
CA GLY A 64 -9.60 11.62 -11.26
C GLY A 64 -10.06 12.52 -10.09
N THR A 65 -9.43 12.42 -8.92
CA THR A 65 -9.73 13.29 -7.76
C THR A 65 -8.84 14.54 -7.71
N CYS A 66 -7.90 14.69 -8.63
CA CYS A 66 -6.96 15.81 -8.65
C CYS A 66 -7.58 17.08 -9.25
N SER A 67 -7.10 18.24 -8.80
CA SER A 67 -7.33 19.49 -9.55
C SER A 67 -6.70 19.40 -10.95
N PRO A 68 -7.22 20.13 -11.97
CA PRO A 68 -6.66 20.10 -13.32
C PRO A 68 -5.15 20.43 -13.35
N LYS A 69 -4.70 21.37 -12.51
CA LYS A 69 -3.29 21.73 -12.38
C LYS A 69 -2.46 20.57 -11.81
N THR A 70 -2.93 19.95 -10.73
CA THR A 70 -2.21 18.82 -10.11
C THR A 70 -2.17 17.60 -11.03
N PHE A 71 -3.25 17.35 -11.75
CA PHE A 71 -3.33 16.30 -12.78
C PHE A 71 -2.29 16.50 -13.87
N ASP A 72 -2.18 17.71 -14.44
CA ASP A 72 -1.17 18.03 -15.48
C ASP A 72 0.26 17.78 -14.96
N LEU A 73 0.57 18.22 -13.74
CA LEU A 73 1.89 18.04 -13.14
C LEU A 73 2.24 16.56 -12.92
N LEU A 74 1.29 15.75 -12.44
CA LEU A 74 1.46 14.30 -12.25
C LEU A 74 1.61 13.58 -13.60
N GLN A 75 0.75 13.89 -14.57
CA GLN A 75 0.75 13.27 -15.90
C GLN A 75 2.06 13.53 -16.65
N ARG A 76 2.60 14.74 -16.52
CA ARG A 76 3.88 15.14 -17.14
C ARG A 76 5.10 14.65 -16.36
N GLY A 77 4.91 14.02 -15.20
CA GLY A 77 6.00 13.56 -14.33
C GLY A 77 6.80 14.71 -13.69
N ILE A 78 6.25 15.93 -13.64
CA ILE A 78 6.89 17.07 -12.98
C ILE A 78 6.90 16.86 -11.48
N ILE A 79 5.80 16.34 -10.95
CA ILE A 79 5.72 15.80 -9.59
C ILE A 79 5.41 14.31 -9.68
N LYS A 80 6.01 13.51 -8.81
CA LYS A 80 5.72 12.07 -8.74
C LYS A 80 4.51 11.77 -7.87
N PHE A 81 4.36 12.52 -6.79
CA PHE A 81 3.30 12.39 -5.81
C PHE A 81 2.84 13.79 -5.37
N ARG A 82 1.60 13.87 -4.88
CA ARG A 82 1.04 15.09 -4.28
C ARG A 82 0.84 14.92 -2.77
N PRO A 83 0.84 16.00 -1.98
CA PRO A 83 0.37 15.91 -0.60
C PRO A 83 -1.07 15.39 -0.55
N LEU A 84 -1.33 14.52 0.42
CA LEU A 84 -2.69 14.17 0.82
C LEU A 84 -3.34 15.39 1.48
N THR A 85 -4.63 15.59 1.22
CA THR A 85 -5.45 16.60 1.92
C THR A 85 -6.65 15.93 2.55
N TYR A 86 -7.20 16.52 3.61
CA TYR A 86 -8.37 16.00 4.30
C TYR A 86 -9.54 15.75 3.34
N ALA A 87 -9.81 16.66 2.39
CA ALA A 87 -10.91 16.46 1.43
C ALA A 87 -10.65 15.34 0.41
N THR A 88 -9.38 14.97 0.17
CA THR A 88 -9.03 13.89 -0.78
C THR A 88 -8.79 12.54 -0.13
N ASP A 89 -8.61 12.48 1.20
CA ASP A 89 -8.34 11.25 1.93
C ASP A 89 -9.44 10.20 1.76
N VAL A 90 -10.67 10.53 2.19
CA VAL A 90 -11.81 9.63 2.09
C VAL A 90 -12.03 9.11 0.65
N PRO A 91 -12.15 9.96 -0.40
CA PRO A 91 -12.33 9.47 -1.76
C PRO A 91 -11.24 8.50 -2.23
N THR A 92 -9.98 8.74 -1.90
CA THR A 92 -8.86 7.88 -2.32
C THR A 92 -8.83 6.55 -1.60
N HIS A 93 -9.23 6.51 -0.32
CA HIS A 93 -9.46 5.27 0.41
C HIS A 93 -10.62 4.45 -0.17
N ARG A 94 -11.70 5.09 -0.65
CA ARG A 94 -12.77 4.37 -1.38
C ARG A 94 -12.28 3.70 -2.66
N ILE A 95 -11.43 4.38 -3.42
CA ILE A 95 -10.80 3.81 -4.63
C ILE A 95 -9.93 2.61 -4.25
N THR A 96 -9.15 2.74 -3.18
CA THR A 96 -8.30 1.64 -2.67
C THR A 96 -9.15 0.44 -2.24
N TYR A 97 -10.22 0.66 -1.47
CA TYR A 97 -11.15 -0.38 -1.04
C TYR A 97 -11.78 -1.13 -2.21
N ALA A 98 -12.31 -0.41 -3.21
CA ALA A 98 -12.88 -1.02 -4.42
C ALA A 98 -11.83 -1.85 -5.17
N GLY A 99 -10.60 -1.33 -5.25
CA GLY A 99 -9.50 -2.04 -5.90
C GLY A 99 -9.09 -3.33 -5.19
N LEU A 100 -9.09 -3.32 -3.85
CA LEU A 100 -8.80 -4.52 -3.06
C LEU A 100 -9.83 -5.63 -3.35
N GLN A 101 -11.09 -5.26 -3.60
CA GLN A 101 -12.11 -6.23 -3.98
C GLN A 101 -11.78 -6.95 -5.28
N ASP A 102 -11.41 -6.20 -6.33
CA ASP A 102 -11.01 -6.80 -7.60
C ASP A 102 -9.69 -7.57 -7.46
N PHE A 103 -8.72 -7.01 -6.73
CA PHE A 103 -7.45 -7.66 -6.45
C PHE A 103 -7.63 -9.08 -5.90
N PHE A 104 -8.45 -9.24 -4.85
CA PHE A 104 -8.66 -10.55 -4.24
C PHE A 104 -9.52 -11.49 -5.09
N ARG A 105 -10.52 -10.98 -5.82
CA ARG A 105 -11.29 -11.77 -6.79
C ARG A 105 -10.41 -12.38 -7.87
N PHE A 106 -9.44 -11.62 -8.38
CA PHE A 106 -8.50 -12.15 -9.39
C PHE A 106 -7.39 -13.03 -8.80
N SER A 107 -7.11 -12.89 -7.51
CA SER A 107 -6.06 -13.64 -6.81
C SER A 107 -6.49 -15.01 -6.29
N PHE A 108 -7.73 -15.13 -5.80
CA PHE A 108 -8.21 -16.33 -5.09
C PHE A 108 -9.57 -16.79 -5.63
N ASP A 109 -9.63 -18.02 -6.13
CA ASP A 109 -10.90 -18.60 -6.61
C ASP A 109 -11.91 -18.76 -5.48
N ASP A 110 -11.43 -19.12 -4.28
CA ASP A 110 -12.27 -19.17 -3.09
C ASP A 110 -12.93 -17.82 -2.82
N PHE A 111 -12.17 -16.72 -2.84
CA PHE A 111 -12.74 -15.37 -2.65
C PHE A 111 -13.73 -15.01 -3.75
N MET A 112 -13.41 -15.29 -5.02
CA MET A 112 -14.27 -15.04 -6.16
C MET A 112 -15.63 -15.74 -6.04
N ASN A 113 -15.64 -16.96 -5.49
CA ASN A 113 -16.84 -17.79 -5.35
C ASN A 113 -17.68 -17.48 -4.10
N LEU A 114 -17.17 -16.66 -3.16
CA LEU A 114 -17.95 -16.21 -2.02
C LEU A 114 -19.10 -15.27 -2.45
N PRO A 115 -20.21 -15.22 -1.68
CA PRO A 115 -21.23 -14.19 -1.87
C PRO A 115 -20.62 -12.78 -1.79
N ASN A 116 -21.11 -11.85 -2.61
CA ASN A 116 -20.60 -10.46 -2.65
C ASN A 116 -20.64 -9.77 -1.28
N GLU A 117 -21.63 -10.08 -0.43
CA GLU A 117 -21.72 -9.55 0.93
C GLU A 117 -20.57 -10.07 1.81
N THR A 118 -20.29 -11.38 1.76
CA THR A 118 -19.16 -11.99 2.46
C THR A 118 -17.82 -11.42 1.97
N GLN A 119 -17.64 -11.27 0.65
CA GLN A 119 -16.44 -10.63 0.06
C GLN A 119 -16.21 -9.24 0.67
N ARG A 120 -17.25 -8.39 0.67
CA ARG A 120 -17.17 -7.04 1.24
C ARG A 120 -16.87 -7.07 2.73
N ASN A 121 -17.54 -7.94 3.49
CA ASN A 121 -17.34 -8.04 4.94
C ASN A 121 -15.91 -8.44 5.30
N ILE A 122 -15.31 -9.39 4.58
CA ILE A 122 -13.92 -9.80 4.80
C ILE A 122 -12.96 -8.64 4.51
N ILE A 123 -13.14 -7.93 3.38
CA ILE A 123 -12.27 -6.79 3.05
C ILE A 123 -12.45 -5.67 4.08
N PHE A 124 -13.69 -5.35 4.43
CA PHE A 124 -13.99 -4.30 5.41
C PHE A 124 -13.32 -4.56 6.75
N ARG A 125 -13.43 -5.79 7.29
CA ARG A 125 -12.81 -6.16 8.58
C ARG A 125 -11.29 -6.03 8.57
N ASN A 126 -10.67 -6.29 7.42
CA ASN A 126 -9.23 -6.31 7.23
C ASN A 126 -8.67 -5.06 6.53
N TYR A 127 -9.50 -4.07 6.22
CA TYR A 127 -9.11 -2.94 5.37
C TYR A 127 -7.92 -2.17 5.94
N THR A 128 -7.95 -1.85 7.23
CA THR A 128 -6.87 -1.13 7.92
C THR A 128 -5.55 -1.90 7.83
N LEU A 129 -5.55 -3.21 8.08
CA LEU A 129 -4.38 -4.09 7.98
C LEU A 129 -3.80 -4.11 6.56
N LEU A 130 -4.67 -4.30 5.57
CA LEU A 130 -4.29 -4.35 4.15
C LEU A 130 -3.75 -3.00 3.66
N SER A 131 -4.40 -1.90 4.05
CA SER A 131 -4.00 -0.53 3.73
C SER A 131 -2.64 -0.20 4.32
N ILE A 132 -2.44 -0.45 5.61
CA ILE A 132 -1.14 -0.22 6.28
C ILE A 132 -0.03 -1.05 5.61
N THR A 133 -0.30 -2.32 5.31
CA THR A 133 0.69 -3.21 4.65
C THR A 133 1.14 -2.64 3.30
N ASP A 134 0.19 -2.26 2.45
CA ASP A 134 0.47 -1.66 1.13
C ASP A 134 1.20 -0.32 1.25
N ASN A 135 0.69 0.56 2.12
CA ASN A 135 1.21 1.91 2.29
C ASN A 135 2.66 1.87 2.80
N LEU A 136 2.96 1.03 3.81
CA LEU A 136 4.31 0.91 4.37
C LEU A 136 5.30 0.33 3.37
N TYR A 137 4.91 -0.72 2.63
CA TYR A 137 5.75 -1.29 1.58
C TYR A 137 6.17 -0.20 0.58
N ARG A 138 5.20 0.53 0.05
CA ARG A 138 5.46 1.62 -0.92
C ARG A 138 6.25 2.78 -0.31
N SER A 139 5.96 3.13 0.94
CA SER A 139 6.67 4.19 1.67
C SER A 139 8.15 3.88 1.87
N VAL A 140 8.49 2.63 2.21
CA VAL A 140 9.91 2.21 2.36
C VAL A 140 10.65 2.26 1.03
N HIS A 141 9.98 1.97 -0.08
CA HIS A 141 10.59 2.00 -1.41
C HIS A 141 10.75 3.42 -1.98
N HIS A 142 9.79 4.30 -1.74
CA HIS A 142 9.82 5.66 -2.30
C HIS A 142 10.44 6.71 -1.38
N PHE A 143 10.39 6.50 -0.07
CA PHE A 143 10.87 7.42 0.95
C PHE A 143 11.72 6.67 1.99
N PRO A 144 12.84 6.04 1.61
CA PRO A 144 13.64 5.22 2.51
C PRO A 144 14.33 6.01 3.63
N ASP A 145 14.46 7.33 3.52
CA ASP A 145 15.34 8.12 4.39
C ASP A 145 14.61 9.16 5.26
N ASP A 146 13.29 9.28 5.13
CA ASP A 146 12.47 10.18 5.93
C ASP A 146 11.22 9.48 6.48
N ASP A 147 10.36 10.23 7.17
CA ASP A 147 9.12 9.74 7.79
C ASP A 147 7.87 9.93 6.91
N THR A 148 8.07 10.28 5.63
CA THR A 148 6.99 10.40 4.65
C THR A 148 6.38 9.03 4.39
N THR A 149 5.06 8.98 4.39
CA THR A 149 4.28 7.80 4.10
C THR A 149 3.51 8.01 2.80
N MET A 150 3.00 6.92 2.25
CA MET A 150 2.16 6.90 1.06
C MET A 150 0.80 6.31 1.42
N PRO A 151 -0.13 7.10 1.99
CA PRO A 151 -1.45 6.59 2.38
C PRO A 151 -2.27 6.08 1.20
N THR A 152 -1.93 6.53 -0.02
CA THR A 152 -2.60 6.16 -1.26
C THR A 152 -1.59 6.03 -2.40
N TYR A 153 -2.06 5.68 -3.60
CA TYR A 153 -1.18 5.48 -4.75
C TYR A 153 -0.43 6.74 -5.19
N THR A 154 -1.11 7.88 -5.25
CA THR A 154 -0.59 9.14 -5.78
C THR A 154 -0.28 10.18 -4.70
N THR A 155 -0.57 9.87 -3.43
CA THR A 155 -0.44 10.83 -2.34
C THR A 155 0.66 10.49 -1.35
N THR A 156 1.13 11.53 -0.65
CA THR A 156 2.10 11.44 0.43
C THR A 156 1.60 12.17 1.66
N LEU A 157 1.97 11.69 2.84
CA LEU A 157 1.74 12.37 4.11
C LEU A 157 3.05 12.37 4.91
N SER A 158 3.45 13.53 5.43
CA SER A 158 4.66 13.68 6.25
C SER A 158 4.31 14.47 7.50
N PRO A 159 4.87 14.12 8.68
CA PRO A 159 4.68 14.89 9.91
C PRO A 159 5.05 16.37 9.75
N ASP A 160 6.10 16.65 8.97
CA ASP A 160 6.61 18.01 8.73
C ASP A 160 5.70 18.86 7.82
N ARG A 161 4.71 18.23 7.18
CA ARG A 161 3.83 18.85 6.18
C ARG A 161 2.36 18.66 6.51
N LEU A 162 2.02 18.51 7.79
CA LEU A 162 0.67 18.24 8.19
C LEU A 162 -0.29 19.42 7.95
N ASP A 163 0.24 20.65 7.87
CA ASP A 163 -0.54 21.83 7.46
C ASP A 163 -1.14 21.67 6.05
N ASP A 164 -0.41 21.01 5.13
CA ASP A 164 -0.93 20.71 3.79
C ASP A 164 -2.12 19.75 3.86
N TYR A 165 -2.10 18.82 4.81
CA TYR A 165 -3.18 17.86 5.02
C TYR A 165 -4.43 18.53 5.58
N LEU A 166 -4.27 19.41 6.58
CA LEU A 166 -5.38 20.06 7.28
C LEU A 166 -5.89 21.33 6.58
N ILE A 167 -5.35 21.69 5.42
CA ILE A 167 -5.68 22.94 4.71
C ILE A 167 -7.18 23.06 4.42
N ASP A 168 -7.81 21.95 4.04
CA ASP A 168 -9.22 21.85 3.66
C ASP A 168 -10.09 21.16 4.72
N CYS A 169 -9.61 21.04 5.97
CA CYS A 169 -10.44 20.64 7.10
C CYS A 169 -11.59 21.63 7.34
N PRO A 170 -12.81 21.13 7.69
CA PRO A 170 -13.95 21.94 8.11
C PRO A 170 -13.61 22.97 9.20
N VAL A 171 -14.29 24.12 9.17
CA VAL A 171 -14.06 25.27 10.08
C VAL A 171 -14.27 24.92 11.56
N GLY A 172 -15.06 23.88 11.87
CA GLY A 172 -15.34 23.44 13.24
C GLY A 172 -14.26 22.56 13.87
N ILE A 173 -13.25 22.14 13.12
CA ILE A 173 -12.19 21.25 13.61
C ILE A 173 -11.06 22.08 14.22
N ASN A 174 -10.65 21.73 15.44
CA ASN A 174 -9.45 22.28 16.06
C ASN A 174 -8.20 21.72 15.37
N LYS A 175 -7.66 22.47 14.40
CA LYS A 175 -6.53 22.00 13.56
C LYS A 175 -5.26 21.74 14.37
N ASP A 176 -4.97 22.55 15.39
CA ASP A 176 -3.76 22.39 16.21
C ASP A 176 -3.80 21.09 17.03
N GLU A 177 -4.96 20.80 17.62
CA GLU A 177 -5.19 19.57 18.38
C GLU A 177 -5.19 18.34 17.46
N ALA A 178 -5.86 18.44 16.31
CA ALA A 178 -5.85 17.39 15.28
C ALA A 178 -4.43 17.11 14.78
N ALA A 179 -3.65 18.17 14.53
CA ALA A 179 -2.27 18.04 14.10
C ALA A 179 -1.41 17.31 15.15
N ALA A 180 -1.52 17.72 16.42
CA ALA A 180 -0.77 17.11 17.51
C ALA A 180 -1.10 15.61 17.66
N GLU A 181 -2.37 15.24 17.57
CA GLU A 181 -2.78 13.83 17.70
C GLU A 181 -2.36 12.99 16.49
N ILE A 182 -2.48 13.52 15.26
CA ILE A 182 -1.98 12.82 14.06
C ILE A 182 -0.45 12.62 14.13
N ILE A 183 0.33 13.64 14.52
CA ILE A 183 1.79 13.52 14.66
C ILE A 183 2.15 12.45 15.68
N LYS A 184 1.47 12.46 16.83
CA LYS A 184 1.66 11.45 17.88
C LYS A 184 1.38 10.04 17.36
N ASN A 185 0.30 9.86 16.60
CA ASN A 185 -0.09 8.55 16.07
C ASN A 185 0.86 8.08 14.95
N MET A 186 1.24 8.97 14.03
CA MET A 186 2.26 8.70 13.02
C MET A 186 3.59 8.27 13.65
N THR A 187 4.02 8.96 14.72
CA THR A 187 5.28 8.68 15.40
C THR A 187 5.25 7.34 16.13
N ARG A 188 4.17 7.10 16.90
CA ARG A 188 4.02 5.87 17.69
C ARG A 188 3.91 4.63 16.81
N ASN A 189 3.17 4.73 15.71
CA ASN A 189 2.76 3.57 14.93
C ASN A 189 3.51 3.50 13.59
N VAL A 190 3.31 4.50 12.73
CA VAL A 190 3.71 4.40 11.32
C VAL A 190 5.23 4.44 11.14
N ILE A 191 5.93 5.33 11.87
CA ILE A 191 7.40 5.44 11.82
C ILE A 191 8.04 4.15 12.35
N ALA A 192 7.56 3.63 13.48
CA ALA A 192 8.03 2.37 14.06
C ALA A 192 7.84 1.19 13.09
N MET A 193 6.67 1.09 12.45
CA MET A 193 6.40 0.03 11.48
C MET A 193 7.25 0.16 10.22
N LYS A 194 7.48 1.38 9.74
CA LYS A 194 8.38 1.64 8.60
C LYS A 194 9.79 1.13 8.88
N ALA A 195 10.29 1.27 10.11
CA ALA A 195 11.58 0.71 10.53
C ALA A 195 11.58 -0.83 10.48
N HIS A 196 10.49 -1.50 10.86
CA HIS A 196 10.39 -2.95 10.72
C HIS A 196 10.39 -3.41 9.27
N PHE A 197 9.65 -2.73 8.37
CA PHE A 197 9.70 -3.02 6.93
C PHE A 197 11.11 -2.84 6.35
N LYS A 198 11.80 -1.75 6.72
CA LYS A 198 13.21 -1.52 6.33
C LYS A 198 14.15 -2.61 6.81
N ARG A 199 13.93 -3.14 8.02
CA ARG A 199 14.73 -4.22 8.59
C ARG A 199 14.48 -5.55 7.88
N VAL A 200 13.21 -5.88 7.60
CA VAL A 200 12.85 -7.16 6.97
C VAL A 200 13.19 -7.15 5.49
N GLN A 201 13.10 -6.02 4.79
CA GLN A 201 13.41 -5.90 3.35
C GLN A 201 12.65 -6.95 2.53
N LEU A 202 11.32 -6.84 2.53
CA LEU A 202 10.47 -7.79 1.80
C LEU A 202 10.79 -7.82 0.31
N THR A 203 10.82 -9.02 -0.27
CA THR A 203 10.73 -9.18 -1.73
C THR A 203 9.30 -8.92 -2.20
N SER A 204 9.12 -8.81 -3.51
CA SER A 204 7.79 -8.68 -4.10
C SER A 204 6.87 -9.86 -3.75
N GLU A 205 7.41 -11.08 -3.75
CA GLU A 205 6.66 -12.30 -3.46
C GLU A 205 6.28 -12.39 -1.98
N GLU A 206 7.18 -11.97 -1.08
CA GLU A 206 6.91 -11.92 0.37
C GLU A 206 5.87 -10.84 0.72
N PHE A 207 5.94 -9.67 0.07
CA PHE A 207 4.93 -8.62 0.23
C PHE A 207 3.54 -9.09 -0.23
N LEU A 208 3.45 -9.74 -1.39
CA LEU A 208 2.17 -10.30 -1.86
C LEU A 208 1.67 -11.37 -0.91
N ALA A 209 2.53 -12.26 -0.43
CA ALA A 209 2.17 -13.24 0.58
C ALA A 209 1.60 -12.58 1.85
N LEU A 210 2.20 -11.48 2.32
CA LEU A 210 1.68 -10.72 3.46
C LEU A 210 0.27 -10.15 3.21
N LEU A 211 0.00 -9.58 2.03
CA LEU A 211 -1.35 -9.13 1.69
C LEU A 211 -2.37 -10.29 1.69
N GLY A 212 -1.98 -11.44 1.15
CA GLY A 212 -2.84 -12.63 1.12
C GLY A 212 -3.11 -13.20 2.50
N LEU A 213 -2.08 -13.27 3.35
CA LEU A 213 -2.20 -13.72 4.74
C LEU A 213 -2.97 -12.73 5.61
N GLY A 214 -2.83 -11.43 5.34
CA GLY A 214 -3.60 -10.38 6.00
C GLY A 214 -5.09 -10.41 5.62
N LEU A 215 -5.44 -10.82 4.40
CA LEU A 215 -6.83 -11.12 4.03
C LEU A 215 -7.31 -12.40 4.74
N TRP A 216 -6.57 -13.50 4.60
CA TRP A 216 -6.94 -14.79 5.15
C TRP A 216 -6.38 -14.95 6.56
N ASN A 217 -6.91 -14.18 7.50
CA ASN A 217 -6.56 -14.26 8.93
C ASN A 217 -7.73 -14.81 9.77
N ASP A 218 -7.48 -14.99 11.07
CA ASP A 218 -8.46 -15.59 11.98
C ASP A 218 -9.72 -14.72 12.14
N HIS A 219 -9.61 -13.40 11.96
CA HIS A 219 -10.74 -12.46 12.01
C HIS A 219 -11.71 -12.58 10.82
N SER A 220 -11.29 -13.29 9.77
CA SER A 220 -12.03 -13.47 8.53
C SER A 220 -12.99 -14.65 8.57
N ALA A 221 -12.81 -15.57 9.53
CA ALA A 221 -13.71 -16.69 9.74
C ALA A 221 -14.95 -16.24 10.53
N THR A 222 -16.15 -16.44 9.97
CA THR A 222 -17.44 -16.21 10.64
C THR A 222 -18.09 -17.48 11.15
N ASP A 223 -17.70 -18.62 10.57
CA ASP A 223 -18.22 -19.96 10.79
C ASP A 223 -17.15 -21.00 10.41
N ASP A 224 -17.45 -22.28 10.62
CA ASP A 224 -16.51 -23.38 10.39
C ASP A 224 -16.14 -23.56 8.91
N ASP A 225 -17.09 -23.32 8.00
CA ASP A 225 -16.86 -23.41 6.55
C ASP A 225 -15.87 -22.32 6.10
N MET A 226 -16.08 -21.08 6.58
CA MET A 226 -15.15 -19.98 6.35
C MET A 226 -13.79 -20.22 7.00
N ALA A 227 -13.74 -20.83 8.19
CA ALA A 227 -12.48 -21.20 8.84
C ALA A 227 -11.69 -22.22 8.01
N GLU A 228 -12.35 -23.16 7.35
CA GLU A 228 -11.71 -24.09 6.42
C GLU A 228 -11.15 -23.37 5.19
N ILE A 229 -11.92 -22.46 4.58
CA ILE A 229 -11.48 -21.64 3.45
C ILE A 229 -10.23 -20.82 3.82
N VAL A 230 -10.25 -20.13 4.97
CA VAL A 230 -9.12 -19.36 5.48
C VAL A 230 -7.89 -20.25 5.63
N ARG A 231 -8.02 -21.40 6.31
CA ARG A 231 -6.91 -22.34 6.54
C ARG A 231 -6.32 -22.87 5.23
N ARG A 232 -7.17 -23.20 4.26
CA ARG A 232 -6.76 -23.68 2.93
C ARG A 232 -5.94 -22.62 2.19
N ASN A 233 -6.45 -21.39 2.09
CA ASN A 233 -5.75 -20.32 1.38
C ASN A 233 -4.43 -19.92 2.06
N ARG A 234 -4.40 -19.86 3.39
CA ARG A 234 -3.14 -19.65 4.15
C ARG A 234 -2.12 -20.75 3.83
N SER A 235 -2.54 -22.01 3.86
CA SER A 235 -1.67 -23.15 3.57
C SER A 235 -1.11 -23.09 2.14
N LEU A 236 -1.95 -22.68 1.18
CA LEU A 236 -1.54 -22.49 -0.21
C LEU A 236 -0.48 -21.40 -0.36
N ILE A 237 -0.68 -20.23 0.24
CA ILE A 237 0.29 -19.12 0.21
C ILE A 237 1.63 -19.55 0.83
N MET A 238 1.60 -20.20 2.00
CA MET A 238 2.83 -20.67 2.66
C MET A 238 3.58 -21.70 1.82
N ALA A 239 2.85 -22.63 1.19
CA ALA A 239 3.44 -23.66 0.34
C ALA A 239 4.11 -23.05 -0.91
N GLU A 240 3.51 -22.03 -1.51
CA GLU A 240 4.11 -21.32 -2.64
C GLU A 240 5.32 -20.49 -2.24
N LEU A 241 5.27 -19.82 -1.09
CA LEU A 241 6.42 -19.06 -0.57
C LEU A 241 7.59 -19.99 -0.24
N HIS A 242 7.33 -21.18 0.30
CA HIS A 242 8.34 -22.21 0.48
C HIS A 242 8.98 -22.65 -0.85
N LYS A 243 8.16 -22.90 -1.89
CA LYS A 243 8.66 -23.22 -3.24
C LYS A 243 9.51 -22.09 -3.82
N TYR A 244 9.11 -20.84 -3.62
CA TYR A 244 9.86 -19.66 -4.03
C TYR A 244 11.26 -19.62 -3.39
N TYR A 245 11.35 -19.84 -2.08
CA TYR A 245 12.65 -19.88 -1.40
C TYR A 245 13.52 -21.06 -1.85
N ALA A 246 12.92 -22.24 -2.01
CA ALA A 246 13.62 -23.43 -2.49
C ALA A 246 14.20 -23.21 -3.89
N ALA A 247 13.43 -22.60 -4.80
CA ALA A 247 13.90 -22.27 -6.15
C ALA A 247 15.03 -21.22 -6.15
N GLY A 248 15.03 -20.29 -5.18
CA GLY A 248 16.11 -19.33 -4.97
C GLY A 248 17.35 -19.88 -4.27
N GLY A 249 17.37 -21.16 -3.88
CA GLY A 249 18.49 -21.78 -3.16
C GLY A 249 18.68 -21.25 -1.73
N ARG A 250 17.65 -20.63 -1.14
CA ARG A 250 17.72 -20.07 0.22
C ARG A 250 17.61 -21.20 1.26
N ALA A 251 18.70 -21.44 1.99
CA ALA A 251 18.76 -22.51 2.99
C ALA A 251 18.09 -22.13 4.34
N ASP A 252 18.12 -20.85 4.69
CA ASP A 252 17.53 -20.24 5.90
C ASP A 252 16.04 -19.86 5.70
N TYR A 253 15.31 -20.61 4.86
CA TYR A 253 13.94 -20.26 4.50
C TYR A 253 12.98 -20.24 5.70
N ALA A 254 13.24 -21.07 6.72
CA ALA A 254 12.40 -21.14 7.92
C ALA A 254 12.53 -19.86 8.76
N ASP A 255 13.77 -19.40 8.98
CA ASP A 255 14.05 -18.14 9.68
C ASP A 255 13.45 -16.96 8.92
N ARG A 256 13.63 -16.94 7.59
CA ARG A 256 13.04 -15.90 6.75
C ARG A 256 11.52 -15.88 6.82
N LEU A 257 10.88 -17.05 6.76
CA LEU A 257 9.43 -17.15 6.91
C LEU A 257 9.00 -16.64 8.28
N GLY A 258 9.75 -16.98 9.33
CA GLY A 258 9.57 -16.44 10.68
C GLY A 258 9.58 -14.91 10.71
N ASP A 259 10.57 -14.27 10.09
CA ASP A 259 10.65 -12.79 9.99
C ASP A 259 9.42 -12.18 9.32
N VAL A 260 8.96 -12.78 8.22
CA VAL A 260 7.76 -12.32 7.49
C VAL A 260 6.52 -12.45 8.37
N LEU A 261 6.35 -13.55 9.10
CA LEU A 261 5.20 -13.75 9.98
C LEU A 261 5.24 -12.85 11.22
N CYS A 262 6.42 -12.62 11.80
CA CYS A 262 6.58 -11.65 12.87
C CYS A 262 6.23 -10.24 12.40
N LEU A 263 6.59 -9.89 11.16
CA LEU A 263 6.16 -8.61 10.58
C LEU A 263 4.64 -8.54 10.44
N LEU A 264 3.98 -9.61 9.99
CA LEU A 264 2.51 -9.65 9.90
C LEU A 264 1.85 -9.34 11.25
N VAL A 265 2.30 -10.00 12.33
CA VAL A 265 1.78 -9.78 13.68
C VAL A 265 1.95 -8.31 14.12
N ASN A 266 3.12 -7.71 13.85
CA ASN A 266 3.34 -6.31 14.16
C ASN A 266 2.38 -5.38 13.38
N ILE A 267 2.06 -5.72 12.12
CA ILE A 267 1.10 -4.94 11.34
C ILE A 267 -0.33 -5.14 11.85
N GLU A 268 -0.69 -6.34 12.31
CA GLU A 268 -1.99 -6.60 12.94
C GLU A 268 -2.17 -5.76 14.21
N GLU A 269 -1.14 -5.65 15.04
CA GLU A 269 -1.12 -4.77 16.22
C GLU A 269 -1.21 -3.29 15.81
N ALA A 270 -0.45 -2.87 14.81
CA ALA A 270 -0.53 -1.52 14.24
C ALA A 270 -1.92 -1.19 13.71
N ALA A 271 -2.60 -2.14 13.07
CA ALA A 271 -3.95 -1.97 12.56
C ALA A 271 -4.99 -1.89 13.69
N ALA A 272 -4.79 -2.61 14.79
CA ALA A 272 -5.63 -2.48 15.98
C ALA A 272 -5.49 -1.08 16.61
N MET A 273 -4.26 -0.59 16.80
CA MET A 273 -4.01 0.76 17.30
C MET A 273 -4.59 1.84 16.37
N GLN A 274 -4.48 1.67 15.05
CA GLN A 274 -5.03 2.61 14.09
C GLN A 274 -6.56 2.73 14.21
N LYS A 275 -7.27 1.64 14.51
CA LYS A 275 -8.73 1.68 14.77
C LYS A 275 -9.07 2.45 16.04
N GLU A 276 -8.22 2.40 17.07
CA GLU A 276 -8.38 3.23 18.27
C GLU A 276 -8.16 4.72 17.94
N ASP A 277 -7.15 5.02 17.14
CA ASP A 277 -6.83 6.38 16.70
C ASP A 277 -7.96 6.98 15.84
N GLU A 278 -8.57 6.17 14.96
CA GLU A 278 -9.77 6.55 14.20
C GLU A 278 -10.93 6.97 15.11
N ASN A 279 -11.14 6.29 16.25
CA ASN A 279 -12.15 6.69 17.23
C ASN A 279 -11.81 8.01 17.93
N VAL A 280 -10.52 8.29 18.16
CA VAL A 280 -10.09 9.59 18.71
C VAL A 280 -10.39 10.69 17.69
N TYR A 281 -10.08 10.50 16.42
CA TYR A 281 -10.39 11.47 15.36
C TYR A 281 -11.89 11.76 15.25
N LEU A 282 -12.73 10.73 15.40
CA LEU A 282 -14.18 10.87 15.46
C LEU A 282 -14.63 11.79 16.61
N LEU A 283 -14.06 11.64 17.81
CA LEU A 283 -14.37 12.52 18.96
C LEU A 283 -13.97 13.98 18.72
N MET A 284 -13.05 14.21 17.78
CA MET A 284 -12.60 15.54 17.36
C MET A 284 -13.43 16.10 16.19
N ASN A 285 -14.54 15.44 15.83
CA ASN A 285 -15.39 15.74 14.67
C ASN A 285 -14.64 15.67 13.33
N MET A 286 -13.56 14.89 13.27
CA MET A 286 -12.92 14.55 12.01
C MET A 286 -13.63 13.36 11.37
N PHE A 287 -13.68 13.37 10.04
CA PHE A 287 -14.18 12.28 9.20
C PHE A 287 -15.66 11.88 9.42
N GLU A 288 -16.53 12.76 9.92
CA GLU A 288 -17.97 12.45 10.09
C GLU A 288 -18.62 11.87 8.81
N ASP A 289 -18.27 12.41 7.64
CA ASP A 289 -18.74 11.94 6.33
C ASP A 289 -18.22 10.54 5.95
N TYR A 290 -17.09 10.10 6.52
CA TYR A 290 -16.52 8.77 6.28
C TYR A 290 -17.33 7.70 6.98
N PHE A 291 -17.64 7.93 8.27
CA PHE A 291 -18.29 6.94 9.12
C PHE A 291 -19.79 6.87 8.89
N THR A 292 -20.45 7.99 8.58
CA THR A 292 -21.88 7.98 8.19
C THR A 292 -22.17 7.15 6.93
N ILE A 293 -21.17 6.94 6.06
CA ILE A 293 -21.26 6.14 4.84
C ILE A 293 -20.91 4.66 5.09
N ILE A 294 -20.14 4.36 6.13
CA ILE A 294 -19.77 2.99 6.52
C ILE A 294 -20.82 2.36 7.45
N ASP A 295 -21.36 3.13 8.39
CA ASP A 295 -22.30 2.63 9.42
C ASP A 295 -23.72 2.41 8.88
N ARG A 296 -24.06 3.09 7.77
CA ARG A 296 -25.23 2.73 6.97
C ARG A 296 -24.79 1.63 6.03
N THR A 297 -25.41 0.46 6.15
CA THR A 297 -25.34 -0.73 5.27
C THR A 297 -25.62 -0.48 3.77
N ASN A 298 -25.53 0.76 3.30
CA ASN A 298 -25.61 1.21 1.92
C ASN A 298 -24.30 1.90 1.49
N TRP A 299 -23.20 1.16 1.50
CA TRP A 299 -22.18 1.39 0.46
C TRP A 299 -22.90 1.24 -0.90
N PRO A 300 -22.63 2.08 -1.92
CA PRO A 300 -23.41 2.06 -3.16
C PRO A 300 -23.52 0.64 -3.71
N ARG A 301 -24.79 0.19 -3.85
CA ARG A 301 -25.15 -1.04 -4.55
C ARG A 301 -24.79 -0.93 -6.04
#